data_AF-A0A7Y1VU85-F1
#
_entry.id   AF-A0A7Y1VU85-F1
#
_cell.length_a   1.000
_cell.length_b   1.000
_cell.length_c   1.000
_cell.angle_alpha   90.00
_cell.angle_beta   90.00
_cell.angle_gamma   90.00
#
_symmetry.space_group_name_H-M   'P 1'
#
loop_
_entity.id
_entity.type
_entity.pdbx_description
1 polymer ?
#
loop_
_entity_poly.entity_id
_entity_poly.type
_entity_poly.pdbx_seq_one_letter_code
_entity_poly.pdbx_strand_id
1 'polypeptide(L)'
;MKITQEQITTLNAERISAHQSEFHFLKQKLSDKGVDVDEVLLQVQNFQVAIPSWALGAGGTRFGRFSFGGEPSDLREKINDVGLIHALTQ
;
A
#
# COMPACT_ATOMS: atom_id res chain seq x y z
N MET A 1 8.06 9.01 10.01
CA MET A 1 8.13 9.89 8.81
C MET A 1 6.75 10.48 8.56
N LYS A 2 6.61 11.76 8.21
CA LYS A 2 5.30 12.37 7.91
C LYS A 2 5.18 12.60 6.41
N ILE A 3 4.27 11.86 5.76
CA ILE A 3 3.91 12.08 4.34
C ILE A 3 2.74 13.06 4.31
N THR A 4 2.83 14.08 3.45
CA THR A 4 1.74 15.05 3.26
C THR A 4 0.83 14.65 2.10
N GLN A 5 -0.43 15.08 2.16
CA GLN A 5 -1.38 14.85 1.08
C GLN A 5 -0.92 15.49 -0.24
N GLU A 6 -0.22 16.62 -0.16
CA GLU A 6 0.34 17.31 -1.32
C GLU A 6 1.43 16.48 -2.02
N GLN A 7 2.30 15.82 -1.25
CA GLN A 7 3.31 14.91 -1.81
C GLN A 7 2.66 13.73 -2.54
N ILE A 8 1.63 13.14 -1.94
CA ILE A 8 0.87 12.04 -2.55
C ILE A 8 0.19 12.51 -3.84
N THR A 9 -0.46 13.67 -3.80
CA THR A 9 -1.20 14.21 -4.94
C THR A 9 -0.26 14.54 -6.10
N THR A 10 0.89 15.16 -5.82
CA THR A 10 1.92 15.45 -6.81
C THR A 10 2.43 14.18 -7.48
N LEU A 11 2.82 13.17 -6.69
CA LEU A 11 3.33 11.91 -7.22
C LEU A 11 2.27 11.15 -8.04
N ASN A 12 1.01 11.16 -7.60
CA ASN A 12 -0.09 10.55 -8.35
C ASN A 12 -0.35 11.28 -9.67
N ALA A 13 -0.31 12.62 -9.67
CA ALA A 13 -0.51 13.43 -10.88
C ALA A 13 0.56 13.16 -11.95
N GLU A 14 1.81 12.92 -11.55
CA GLU A 14 2.89 12.55 -12.49
C GLU A 14 2.62 11.23 -13.22
N ARG A 15 1.88 10.31 -12.59
CA ARG A 15 1.66 8.93 -13.09
C ARG A 15 0.26 8.67 -13.62
N ILE A 16 -0.69 9.59 -13.39
CA ILE A 16 -2.12 9.36 -13.64
C ILE A 16 -2.43 9.08 -15.11
N SER A 17 -1.79 9.79 -16.03
CA SER A 17 -2.04 9.64 -17.48
C SER A 17 -1.67 8.25 -17.99
N ALA A 18 -0.48 7.76 -17.61
CA ALA A 18 -0.04 6.42 -17.96
C ALA A 18 -0.95 5.35 -17.35
N HIS A 19 -1.26 5.49 -16.05
CA HIS A 19 -2.15 4.57 -15.34
C HIS A 19 -3.54 4.49 -15.97
N GLN A 20 -4.14 5.63 -16.33
CA GLN A 20 -5.46 5.67 -16.96
C GLN A 20 -5.48 4.97 -18.33
N SER A 21 -4.45 5.18 -19.15
CA SER A 21 -4.32 4.53 -20.46
C SER A 21 -4.21 3.01 -20.32
N GLU A 22 -3.32 2.54 -19.43
CA GLU A 22 -3.11 1.11 -19.16
C GLU A 22 -4.36 0.46 -18.56
N PHE A 23 -5.00 1.13 -17.59
CA PHE A 23 -6.22 0.65 -16.96
C PHE A 23 -7.37 0.58 -17.96
N HIS A 24 -7.55 1.57 -18.84
CA HIS A 24 -8.57 1.55 -19.87
C HIS A 24 -8.39 0.36 -20.83
N PHE A 25 -7.15 0.12 -21.28
CA PHE A 25 -6.84 -1.03 -22.12
C PHE A 25 -7.15 -2.36 -21.43
N LEU A 26 -6.76 -2.50 -20.15
CA LEU A 26 -7.06 -3.69 -19.37
C LEU A 26 -8.57 -3.87 -19.17
N LYS A 27 -9.29 -2.80 -18.82
CA LYS A 27 -10.73 -2.81 -18.61
C LYS A 27 -11.44 -3.33 -19.86
N GLN A 28 -11.11 -2.79 -21.03
CA GLN A 28 -11.68 -3.26 -22.32
C GLN A 28 -11.42 -4.75 -22.53
N LYS A 29 -10.18 -5.20 -22.38
CA LYS A 29 -9.79 -6.60 -22.59
C LYS A 29 -10.50 -7.57 -21.65
N LEU A 30 -10.81 -7.15 -20.43
CA LEU A 30 -11.54 -7.94 -19.44
C LEU A 30 -13.05 -7.93 -19.73
N SER A 31 -13.61 -6.79 -20.10
CA SER A 31 -15.01 -6.68 -20.52
C SER A 31 -15.31 -7.51 -21.78
N ASP A 32 -14.40 -7.56 -22.75
CA ASP A 32 -14.51 -8.43 -23.94
C ASP A 32 -14.57 -9.93 -23.56
N LYS A 33 -14.08 -10.29 -22.37
CA LYS A 33 -14.15 -11.65 -21.81
C LYS A 33 -15.36 -11.86 -20.89
N GLY A 34 -16.26 -10.88 -20.80
CA GLY A 34 -17.44 -10.92 -19.94
C GLY A 34 -17.17 -10.70 -18.45
N VAL A 35 -16.02 -10.12 -18.08
CA VAL A 35 -15.70 -9.80 -16.69
C VAL A 35 -16.25 -8.40 -16.35
N ASP A 36 -17.01 -8.31 -15.25
CA ASP A 36 -17.38 -7.03 -14.64
C ASP A 36 -16.19 -6.47 -13.85
N VAL A 37 -15.48 -5.51 -14.46
CA VAL A 37 -14.28 -4.89 -13.88
C VAL A 37 -14.62 -4.02 -12.68
N ASP A 38 -15.81 -3.42 -12.65
CA ASP A 38 -16.23 -2.54 -11.57
C ASP A 38 -16.59 -3.38 -10.32
N GLU A 39 -17.16 -4.57 -10.50
CA GLU A 39 -17.33 -5.54 -9.41
C GLU A 39 -15.98 -6.02 -8.85
N VAL A 40 -15.03 -6.37 -9.72
CA VAL A 40 -13.68 -6.79 -9.29
C VAL A 40 -12.97 -5.67 -8.53
N LEU A 41 -13.06 -4.42 -9.00
CA LEU A 41 -12.50 -3.28 -8.29
C LEU A 41 -13.08 -3.14 -6.88
N LEU A 42 -14.39 -3.32 -6.73
CA LEU A 42 -15.04 -3.27 -5.42
C LEU A 42 -14.53 -4.39 -4.50
N GLN A 43 -14.34 -5.61 -5.02
CA GLN A 43 -13.79 -6.72 -4.24
C GLN A 43 -12.34 -6.43 -3.79
N VAL A 44 -11.52 -5.86 -4.67
CA VAL A 44 -10.13 -5.49 -4.36
C VAL A 44 -10.07 -4.36 -3.33
N GLN A 45 -10.91 -3.32 -3.44
CA GLN A 45 -10.99 -2.22 -2.47
C GLN A 45 -11.44 -2.70 -1.08
N ASN A 46 -12.34 -3.68 -1.04
CA ASN A 46 -12.83 -4.25 0.22
C ASN A 46 -11.89 -5.29 0.84
N PHE A 47 -10.84 -5.72 0.12
CA PHE A 47 -9.90 -6.69 0.63
C PHE A 47 -9.06 -6.07 1.76
N GLN A 48 -9.10 -6.70 2.94
CA GLN A 48 -8.33 -6.28 4.11
C GLN A 48 -7.42 -7.41 4.56
N VAL A 49 -6.18 -7.08 4.92
CA VAL A 49 -5.23 -8.01 5.52
C VAL A 49 -4.63 -7.38 6.77
N ALA A 50 -4.60 -8.14 7.86
CA ALA A 50 -4.03 -7.66 9.11
C ALA A 50 -2.51 -7.49 9.01
N ILE A 51 -2.00 -6.36 9.49
CA ILE A 51 -0.57 -6.05 9.47
C ILE A 51 0.08 -6.57 10.78
N PRO A 52 1.10 -7.44 10.69
CA PRO A 52 1.78 -7.94 11.87
C PRO A 52 2.69 -6.88 12.51
N SER A 53 2.41 -6.50 13.76
CA SER A 53 3.16 -5.45 14.46
C SER A 53 4.65 -5.79 14.70
N TRP A 54 5.01 -7.07 14.66
CA TRP A 54 6.40 -7.53 14.80
C TRP A 54 7.23 -7.36 13.53
N ALA A 55 6.60 -7.12 12.38
CA ALA A 55 7.30 -6.96 11.09
C ALA A 55 7.73 -5.51 10.80
N LEU A 56 7.43 -4.57 11.70
CA LEU A 56 7.72 -3.14 11.52
C LEU A 56 9.16 -2.75 11.90
N GLY A 57 9.88 -3.65 12.58
CA GLY A 57 11.29 -3.48 12.92
C GLY A 57 12.16 -4.53 12.25
N ALA A 58 13.48 -4.45 12.46
CA ALA A 58 14.40 -5.45 11.96
C ALA A 58 14.10 -6.82 12.59
N GLY A 59 13.81 -7.79 11.73
CA GLY A 59 13.76 -9.19 12.09
C GLY A 59 15.13 -9.69 12.58
N GLY A 60 15.15 -10.88 13.18
CA GLY A 60 16.38 -11.50 13.67
C GLY A 60 16.30 -13.01 13.58
N THR A 61 17.48 -13.63 13.61
CA THR A 61 17.60 -15.09 13.73
C THR A 61 18.32 -15.42 15.04
N ARG A 62 18.44 -16.72 15.34
CA ARG A 62 19.24 -17.19 16.48
C ARG A 62 20.73 -16.79 16.41
N PHE A 63 21.21 -16.36 15.25
CA PHE A 63 22.62 -16.00 15.03
C PHE A 63 22.88 -14.50 15.16
N GLY A 64 21.83 -13.67 15.07
CA GLY A 64 22.00 -12.22 15.14
C GLY A 64 20.77 -11.45 14.66
N ARG A 65 20.75 -10.18 15.06
CA ARG A 65 19.82 -9.15 14.61
C ARG A 65 20.62 -7.90 14.29
N PHE A 66 20.41 -7.37 13.10
CA PHE A 66 21.09 -6.17 12.60
C PHE A 66 20.06 -5.06 12.44
N SER A 67 20.07 -4.13 13.38
CA SER A 67 19.12 -3.03 13.40
C SER A 67 19.46 -1.93 12.39
N PHE A 68 18.46 -1.12 12.07
CA PHE A 68 18.59 0.08 11.24
C PHE A 68 17.96 1.31 11.92
N GLY A 69 18.32 2.50 11.44
CA GLY A 69 17.76 3.74 11.97
C GLY A 69 16.28 3.88 11.65
N GLY A 70 15.50 4.39 12.60
CA GLY A 70 14.06 4.62 12.43
C GLY A 70 13.17 3.41 12.72
N GLU A 71 13.69 2.36 13.35
CA GLU A 71 12.85 1.28 13.88
C GLU A 71 11.93 1.79 15.00
N PRO A 72 10.65 1.38 15.02
CA PRO A 72 9.74 1.75 16.10
C PRO A 72 10.16 1.07 17.41
N SER A 73 10.37 1.88 18.44
CA SER A 73 10.84 1.50 19.76
C SER A 73 9.72 1.19 20.75
N ASP A 74 8.51 1.72 20.51
CA ASP A 74 7.33 1.50 21.36
C ASP A 74 6.06 1.13 20.56
N LEU A 75 4.98 0.80 21.28
CA LEU A 75 3.71 0.42 20.66
C LEU A 75 3.06 1.58 19.88
N ARG A 76 3.21 2.82 20.34
CA ARG A 76 2.61 3.99 19.69
C ARG A 76 3.27 4.25 18.35
N GLU A 77 4.60 4.14 18.28
CA GLU A 77 5.35 4.23 17.04
C GLU A 77 4.93 3.12 16.05
N LYS A 78 4.77 1.88 16.53
CA LYS A 78 4.22 0.80 15.69
C LYS A 78 2.82 1.10 15.16
N ILE A 79 1.93 1.64 15.99
CA ILE A 79 0.57 2.02 15.56
C ILE A 79 0.64 3.15 14.51
N ASN A 80 1.51 4.13 14.70
CA ASN A 80 1.70 5.22 13.74
C ASN A 80 2.21 4.69 12.40
N ASP A 81 3.17 3.77 12.41
CA ASP A 81 3.71 3.17 11.19
C ASP A 81 2.66 2.31 10.46
N VAL A 82 1.86 1.53 11.19
CA VAL A 82 0.72 0.78 10.63
C VAL A 82 -0.32 1.73 10.03
N GLY A 83 -0.62 2.84 10.72
CA GLY A 83 -1.55 3.86 10.23
C GLY A 83 -1.08 4.48 8.91
N LEU A 84 0.24 4.69 8.76
CA LEU A 84 0.80 5.18 7.50
C LEU A 84 0.68 4.15 6.37
N ILE A 85 0.95 2.87 6.64
CA ILE A 85 0.76 1.80 5.63
C ILE A 85 -0.71 1.77 5.20
N HIS A 86 -1.63 1.73 6.17
CA HIS A 86 -3.06 1.70 5.90
C HIS A 86 -3.52 2.88 5.05
N ALA A 87 -3.08 4.11 5.36
CA ALA A 87 -3.46 5.31 4.61
C ALA A 87 -2.91 5.37 3.17
N LEU A 88 -1.89 4.58 2.84
CA LEU A 88 -1.31 4.54 1.49
C LEU A 88 -1.82 3.37 0.65
N THR A 89 -2.32 2.31 1.30
CA THR A 89 -2.69 1.07 0.61
C THR A 89 -4.19 0.82 0.57
N GLN A 90 -4.99 1.55 1.37
CA GLN A 90 -6.46 1.43 1.43
C GLN A 90 -7.16 2.72 1.02
#